data_AF-A0A4R6RZX3-F1
#
_entry.id   AF-A0A4R6RZX3-F1
#
_cell.length_a   1.000
_cell.length_b   1.000
_cell.length_c   1.000
_cell.angle_alpha   90.00
_cell.angle_beta   90.00
_cell.angle_gamma   90.00
#
_symmetry.space_group_name_H-M   'P 1'
#
loop_
_entity.id
_entity.type
_entity.pdbx_description
1 polymer ?
#
loop_
_entity_poly.entity_id
_entity_poly.type
_entity_poly.pdbx_seq_one_letter_code
_entity_poly.pdbx_strand_id
1 'polypeptide(L)'
;MSGFELDVAALRKIANDDLPSVASTLNTQAAAMVGLERMTGTINGSVDGSTAAFGTMVPAAGQVGWFYNAMMDALAHVGMALGESVSTASGRLKVIADNYEHVDRAVAGD
;
A
#
# COMPACT_ATOMS: atom_id res chain seq x y z
N MET A 1 24.82 -29.47 3.84
CA MET A 1 23.42 -29.01 4.00
C MET A 1 23.30 -27.61 4.62
N SER A 2 24.35 -27.00 5.21
CA SER A 2 24.26 -25.69 5.90
C SER A 2 23.89 -24.46 5.04
N GLY A 3 24.04 -24.52 3.72
CA GLY A 3 23.65 -23.40 2.84
C GLY A 3 22.14 -23.32 2.59
N PHE A 4 21.42 -24.45 2.68
CA PHE A 4 19.99 -24.53 2.34
C PHE A 4 19.10 -24.03 3.49
N GLU A 5 19.40 -24.41 4.74
CA GLU A 5 18.69 -23.90 5.93
C GLU A 5 18.82 -22.38 6.09
N LEU A 6 19.98 -21.82 5.73
CA LEU A 6 20.26 -20.39 5.83
C LEU A 6 19.43 -19.58 4.82
N ASP A 7 19.17 -20.14 3.64
CA ASP A 7 18.34 -19.55 2.59
C ASP A 7 16.83 -19.60 2.97
N VAL A 8 16.38 -20.71 3.57
CA VAL A 8 14.99 -20.87 4.04
C VAL A 8 14.70 -19.93 5.23
N ALA A 9 15.63 -19.79 6.17
CA ALA A 9 15.48 -18.86 7.29
C ALA A 9 15.39 -17.40 6.81
N ALA A 10 16.18 -17.02 5.81
CA ALA A 10 16.11 -15.69 5.19
C ALA A 10 14.79 -15.47 4.45
N LEU A 11 14.31 -16.46 3.69
CA LEU A 11 13.01 -16.42 3.03
C LEU A 11 11.86 -16.27 4.04
N ARG A 12 11.91 -16.99 5.15
CA ARG A 12 10.93 -16.87 6.23
C ARG A 12 10.95 -15.49 6.87
N LYS A 13 12.13 -14.92 7.15
CA LYS A 13 12.23 -13.56 7.68
C LYS A 13 11.57 -12.55 6.73
N ILE A 14 11.90 -12.61 5.43
CA ILE A 14 11.33 -11.71 4.42
C ILE A 14 9.80 -11.87 4.35
N ALA A 15 9.31 -13.11 4.39
CA ALA A 15 7.90 -13.40 4.25
C ALA A 15 7.08 -13.14 5.52
N ASN A 16 7.65 -13.30 6.71
CA ASN A 16 6.97 -13.12 8.00
C ASN A 16 7.03 -11.68 8.51
N ASP A 17 8.14 -11.00 8.30
CA ASP A 17 8.40 -9.72 8.96
C ASP A 17 8.46 -8.58 7.92
N ASP A 18 9.36 -8.70 6.94
CA ASP A 18 9.71 -7.56 6.10
C ASP A 18 8.56 -7.19 5.13
N LEU A 19 8.00 -8.16 4.40
CA LEU A 19 6.91 -7.89 3.44
C LEU A 19 5.58 -7.51 4.11
N PRO A 20 5.12 -8.17 5.18
CA PRO A 20 3.91 -7.72 5.88
C PRO A 20 4.05 -6.32 6.48
N SER A 21 5.24 -5.96 6.99
CA SER A 21 5.53 -4.60 7.47
C SER A 21 5.44 -3.56 6.35
N VAL A 22 6.01 -3.85 5.19
CA VAL A 22 5.91 -3.00 4.00
C VAL A 22 4.46 -2.86 3.53
N ALA A 23 3.71 -3.96 3.45
CA ALA A 23 2.29 -3.94 3.07
C ALA A 23 1.45 -3.10 4.05
N SER A 24 1.69 -3.24 5.36
CA SER A 24 1.03 -2.44 6.40
C SER A 24 1.35 -0.94 6.27
N THR A 25 2.60 -0.61 5.96
CA THR A 25 3.05 0.77 5.75
C THR A 25 2.35 1.38 4.54
N LEU A 26 2.29 0.65 3.42
CA LEU A 26 1.61 1.09 2.20
C LEU A 26 0.11 1.31 2.42
N ASN A 27 -0.56 0.40 3.12
CA ASN A 27 -1.98 0.53 3.45
C ASN A 27 -2.24 1.73 4.38
N THR A 28 -1.37 1.98 5.36
CA THR A 28 -1.47 3.14 6.25
C THR A 28 -1.30 4.44 5.49
N GLN A 29 -0.32 4.49 4.58
CA GLN A 29 -0.09 5.65 3.71
C GLN A 29 -1.29 5.89 2.79
N ALA A 30 -1.81 4.85 2.15
CA ALA A 30 -3.01 4.97 1.31
C ALA A 30 -4.22 5.52 2.10
N ALA A 31 -4.45 5.01 3.31
CA ALA A 31 -5.52 5.52 4.18
C ALA A 31 -5.32 6.99 4.57
N ALA A 32 -4.08 7.42 4.84
CA ALA A 32 -3.76 8.81 5.10
C ALA A 32 -4.02 9.70 3.86
N MET A 33 -3.75 9.21 2.65
CA MET A 33 -4.01 9.92 1.39
C MET A 33 -5.51 10.10 1.13
N VAL A 34 -6.34 9.08 1.37
CA VAL A 34 -7.80 9.20 1.33
C VAL A 34 -8.30 10.22 2.37
N GLY A 35 -7.69 10.25 3.56
CA GLY A 35 -7.99 11.24 4.59
C GLY A 35 -7.70 12.68 4.13
N LEU A 36 -6.54 12.89 3.50
CA LEU A 36 -6.14 14.18 2.93
C LEU A 36 -7.08 14.60 1.80
N GLU A 37 -7.46 13.69 0.90
CA GLU A 37 -8.42 13.94 -0.18
C GLU A 37 -9.77 14.44 0.37
N ARG A 38 -10.30 13.82 1.43
CA ARG A 38 -11.54 14.28 2.06
C ARG A 38 -11.40 15.66 2.69
N MET A 39 -10.27 15.93 3.34
CA MET A 39 -9.99 17.26 3.91
C MET A 39 -9.89 18.32 2.82
N THR A 40 -9.19 18.05 1.71
CA THR A 40 -9.06 18.99 0.60
C THR A 40 -10.36 19.17 -0.17
N GLY A 41 -11.17 18.13 -0.34
CA GLY A 41 -12.52 18.24 -0.88
C GLY A 41 -13.43 19.13 -0.01
N THR A 42 -13.33 19.03 1.31
CA THR A 42 -14.07 19.89 2.25
C THR A 42 -13.59 21.35 2.18
N ILE A 43 -12.28 21.57 2.07
CA ILE A 43 -11.69 22.91 1.89
C ILE A 43 -12.15 23.50 0.55
N ASN A 44 -12.08 22.75 -0.55
CA ASN A 44 -12.51 23.24 -1.86
C ASN A 44 -14.02 23.58 -1.86
N GLY A 45 -14.87 22.73 -1.27
CA GLY A 45 -16.31 23.01 -1.14
C GLY A 45 -16.63 24.24 -0.29
N SER A 46 -15.84 24.51 0.77
CA SER A 46 -16.00 25.72 1.59
C SER A 46 -15.46 27.00 0.91
N VAL A 47 -14.39 26.88 0.12
CA VAL A 47 -13.87 27.98 -0.71
C VAL A 47 -14.82 28.29 -1.86
N ASP A 48 -15.35 27.28 -2.56
CA ASP A 48 -16.38 27.46 -3.60
C ASP A 48 -17.67 28.06 -3.01
N GLY A 49 -18.12 27.56 -1.85
CA GLY A 49 -19.28 28.12 -1.14
C GLY A 49 -19.09 29.57 -0.71
N SER A 50 -17.89 29.95 -0.24
CA SER A 50 -17.60 31.34 0.14
C SER A 50 -17.39 32.24 -1.08
N THR A 51 -16.69 31.80 -2.13
CA THR A 51 -16.49 32.59 -3.36
C THR A 51 -17.75 32.73 -4.20
N ALA A 52 -18.66 31.76 -4.19
CA ALA A 52 -20.00 31.89 -4.76
C ALA A 52 -20.84 32.93 -3.99
N ALA A 53 -20.74 32.97 -2.65
CA ALA A 53 -21.40 33.98 -1.82
C ALA A 53 -20.84 35.40 -2.05
N PHE A 54 -19.58 35.53 -2.50
CA PHE A 54 -18.93 36.81 -2.81
C PHE A 54 -18.80 37.11 -4.32
N GLY A 55 -19.31 36.26 -5.20
CA GLY A 55 -19.33 36.46 -6.66
C GLY A 55 -17.98 36.40 -7.38
N THR A 56 -16.92 35.86 -6.76
CA THR A 56 -15.53 35.93 -7.26
C THR A 56 -14.93 34.58 -7.65
N MET A 57 -15.75 33.55 -7.90
CA MET A 57 -15.27 32.21 -8.24
C MET A 57 -14.30 32.26 -9.44
N VAL A 58 -13.01 31.98 -9.21
CA VAL A 58 -11.98 31.93 -10.25
C VAL A 58 -11.99 30.53 -10.85
N PRO A 59 -12.45 30.32 -12.10
CA PRO A 59 -12.66 28.98 -12.68
C PRO A 59 -11.40 28.09 -12.69
N ALA A 60 -10.22 28.71 -12.75
CA ALA A 60 -8.94 28.00 -12.69
C ALA A 60 -8.65 27.37 -11.32
N ALA A 61 -9.12 27.96 -10.22
CA ALA A 61 -8.89 27.45 -8.86
C ALA A 61 -9.70 26.17 -8.59
N GLY A 62 -10.96 26.12 -9.02
CA GLY A 62 -11.80 24.92 -8.92
C GLY A 62 -11.24 23.75 -9.73
N GLN A 63 -10.67 24.04 -10.91
CA GLN A 63 -10.06 23.01 -11.75
C GLN A 63 -8.79 22.40 -11.12
N VAL A 64 -7.94 23.22 -10.49
CA VAL A 64 -6.74 22.75 -9.77
C VAL A 64 -7.12 21.88 -8.57
N GLY A 65 -8.13 22.27 -7.79
CA GLY A 65 -8.62 21.47 -6.67
C GLY A 65 -9.18 20.11 -7.10
N TRP A 66 -9.89 20.07 -8.23
CA TRP A 66 -10.42 18.81 -8.79
C TRP A 66 -9.31 17.87 -9.26
N PHE A 67 -8.30 18.38 -9.98
CA PHE A 67 -7.13 17.59 -10.38
C PHE A 67 -6.32 17.08 -9.19
N TYR A 68 -6.16 17.90 -8.13
CA TYR A 68 -5.49 17.47 -6.92
C TYR A 68 -6.20 16.29 -6.24
N ASN A 69 -7.53 16.38 -6.08
CA ASN A 69 -8.31 15.29 -5.48
C ASN A 69 -8.23 14.02 -6.33
N ALA A 70 -8.37 14.12 -7.65
CA ALA A 70 -8.24 12.97 -8.55
C ALA A 70 -6.84 12.32 -8.50
N MET A 71 -5.78 13.12 -8.36
CA MET A 71 -4.43 12.62 -8.19
C MET A 71 -4.24 11.91 -6.85
N MET A 72 -4.79 12.45 -5.76
CA MET A 72 -4.71 11.85 -4.43
C MET A 72 -5.48 10.53 -4.36
N ASP A 73 -6.66 10.46 -4.97
CA ASP A 73 -7.44 9.22 -5.08
C ASP A 73 -6.69 8.15 -5.90
N ALA A 74 -6.09 8.53 -7.03
CA ALA A 74 -5.28 7.61 -7.83
C ALA A 74 -4.06 7.07 -7.05
N LEU A 75 -3.37 7.93 -6.29
CA LEU A 75 -2.24 7.52 -5.46
C LEU A 75 -2.67 6.60 -4.31
N ALA A 76 -3.82 6.86 -3.68
CA ALA A 76 -4.37 6.00 -2.64
C ALA A 76 -4.68 4.60 -3.20
N HIS A 77 -5.33 4.53 -4.37
CA HIS A 77 -5.61 3.27 -5.06
C HIS A 77 -4.33 2.48 -5.40
N VAL A 78 -3.29 3.18 -5.88
CA VAL A 78 -1.98 2.55 -6.15
C VAL A 78 -1.35 2.02 -4.86
N GLY A 79 -1.41 2.79 -3.77
CA GLY A 79 -0.88 2.37 -2.47
C GLY A 79 -1.55 1.09 -1.94
N MET A 80 -2.88 0.99 -2.04
CA MET A 80 -3.63 -0.22 -1.67
C MET A 80 -3.26 -1.41 -2.55
N ALA A 81 -3.24 -1.24 -3.88
CA ALA A 81 -2.91 -2.32 -4.81
C ALA A 81 -1.47 -2.85 -4.62
N LEU A 82 -0.52 -1.96 -4.31
CA LEU A 82 0.85 -2.34 -3.94
C LEU A 82 0.88 -3.10 -2.61
N GLY A 83 0.14 -2.63 -1.60
CA GLY A 83 0.01 -3.33 -0.32
C GLY A 83 -0.51 -4.77 -0.47
N GLU A 84 -1.56 -4.97 -1.26
CA GLU A 84 -2.12 -6.29 -1.59
C GLU A 84 -1.14 -7.17 -2.37
N SER A 85 -0.43 -6.59 -3.35
CA SER A 85 0.58 -7.32 -4.14
C SER A 85 1.74 -7.81 -3.27
N VAL A 86 2.21 -6.96 -2.35
CA VAL A 86 3.27 -7.30 -1.38
C VAL A 86 2.79 -8.37 -0.40
N SER A 87 1.56 -8.26 0.10
CA SER A 87 0.94 -9.27 0.96
C SER A 87 0.83 -10.64 0.26
N THR A 88 0.41 -10.63 -1.01
CA THR A 88 0.32 -11.84 -1.83
C THR A 88 1.70 -12.47 -2.07
N ALA A 89 2.73 -11.64 -2.34
CA ALA A 89 4.10 -12.11 -2.48
C ALA A 89 4.64 -12.75 -1.19
N SER A 90 4.35 -12.15 -0.03
CA SER A 90 4.65 -12.72 1.29
C SER A 90 4.03 -14.11 1.46
N GLY A 91 2.74 -14.25 1.14
CA GLY A 91 2.04 -15.53 1.21
C GLY A 91 2.68 -16.61 0.32
N ARG A 92 3.07 -16.26 -0.90
CA ARG A 92 3.76 -17.18 -1.81
C ARG A 92 5.13 -17.60 -1.29
N LEU A 93 5.91 -16.66 -0.73
CA LEU A 93 7.23 -16.97 -0.17
C LEU A 93 7.14 -17.88 1.06
N LYS A 94 6.10 -17.75 1.89
CA LYS A 94 5.81 -18.69 2.98
C LYS A 94 5.61 -20.11 2.46
N VAL A 95 4.74 -20.29 1.47
CA VAL A 95 4.48 -21.61 0.86
C VAL A 95 5.75 -22.21 0.25
N ILE A 96 6.57 -21.39 -0.40
CA ILE A 96 7.86 -21.84 -0.95
C ILE A 96 8.79 -22.31 0.19
N ALA A 97 8.93 -21.52 1.26
CA ALA A 97 9.76 -21.90 2.41
C ALA A 97 9.26 -23.19 3.08
N ASP A 98 7.95 -23.35 3.26
CA ASP A 98 7.37 -24.55 3.86
C ASP A 98 7.59 -25.80 3.00
N ASN A 99 7.46 -25.68 1.67
CA ASN A 99 7.76 -26.75 0.73
C ASN A 99 9.25 -27.14 0.77
N TYR A 100 10.15 -26.15 0.88
CA TYR A 100 11.58 -26.42 1.02
C TYR A 100 11.91 -27.17 2.32
N GLU A 101 11.34 -26.77 3.46
CA GLU A 101 11.51 -27.51 4.74
C GLU A 101 10.95 -28.93 4.69
N HIS A 102 9.86 -29.14 3.93
CA HIS A 102 9.28 -30.47 3.77
C HIS A 102 10.18 -31.38 2.93
N VAL A 103 10.70 -30.87 1.80
CA VAL A 103 11.64 -31.61 0.95
C VAL A 103 12.94 -31.90 1.70
N ASP A 104 13.47 -30.95 2.45
CA ASP A 104 14.71 -31.14 3.21
C ASP A 104 14.57 -32.24 4.26
N ARG A 105 13.46 -32.27 5.02
CA ARG A 105 13.15 -33.37 5.95
C ARG A 105 13.01 -34.72 5.25
N ALA A 106 12.31 -34.76 4.11
CA ALA A 106 12.13 -35.99 3.34
C ALA A 106 13.45 -36.53 2.74
N VAL A 107 14.40 -35.65 2.39
CA VAL A 107 15.73 -36.03 1.87
C VAL A 107 16.69 -36.40 3.01
N ALA A 108 16.60 -35.73 4.16
CA ALA A 108 17.40 -36.03 5.34
C ALA A 108 17.12 -37.41 5.95
N GLY A 109 16.02 -38.06 5.54
CA GLY A 109 15.74 -39.46 5.86
C GLY A 109 15.07 -39.69 7.20
N ASP A 110 14.29 -38.72 7.68
CA ASP A 110 13.25 -38.98 8.69
C ASP A 110 12.12 -39.86 8.10
#